data_AF-A0A2E4KIZ7-F1
#
_entry.id   AF-A0A2E4KIZ7-F1
#
_cell.length_a   1.000
_cell.length_b   1.000
_cell.length_c   1.000
_cell.angle_alpha   90.00
_cell.angle_beta   90.00
_cell.angle_gamma   90.00
#
_symmetry.space_group_name_H-M   'P 1'
#
loop_
_entity.id
_entity.type
_entity.pdbx_description
1 polymer ?
#
loop_
_entity_poly.entity_id
_entity_poly.type
_entity_poly.pdbx_seq_one_letter_code
_entity_poly.pdbx_strand_id
1 'polypeptide(L)'
;MQLSEDGQWMWNGTEWIPANQPPVSVAQPQPTVVHAPVQQATATISPQTTVFLPNMAAVEESKRKVVPWIGVGLIFFSVLMPYVSVFGFSVSGLDLLGLIGDAIEASSDLGGESGGGGGGEGGGDSGFDFGITMFVIAAAMLVLSPIVYVLSAIIACVLIGTKKSTKVLAILHFGYFGLFLIASVLGAVDLLGEDLSVLGFVGIGFYVGSLAPGLWFVDQ
;
A
#
# COMPACT_ATOMS: atom_id res chain seq x y z
N MET A 1 34.72 41.42 -16.06
CA MET A 1 34.28 40.18 -15.38
C MET A 1 34.74 40.29 -13.94
N GLN A 2 33.81 40.19 -13.00
CA GLN A 2 34.07 40.30 -11.56
C GLN A 2 33.96 38.90 -10.97
N LEU A 3 34.96 38.49 -10.19
CA LEU A 3 34.95 37.23 -9.45
C LEU A 3 34.45 37.48 -8.03
N SER A 4 33.81 36.48 -7.44
CA SER A 4 33.50 36.46 -6.02
C SER A 4 34.78 36.42 -5.18
N GLU A 5 34.72 36.83 -3.92
CA GLU A 5 35.89 36.85 -3.01
C GLU A 5 36.52 35.47 -2.81
N ASP A 6 35.72 34.42 -2.91
CA ASP A 6 36.14 33.01 -2.82
C ASP A 6 36.61 32.43 -4.17
N GLY A 7 36.53 33.21 -5.26
CA GLY A 7 36.93 32.83 -6.60
C GLY A 7 36.11 31.71 -7.24
N GLN A 8 35.03 31.24 -6.61
CA GLN A 8 34.20 30.13 -7.11
C GLN A 8 33.20 30.57 -8.18
N TRP A 9 32.88 31.86 -8.23
CA TRP A 9 31.82 32.40 -9.07
C TRP A 9 32.31 33.57 -9.90
N MET A 10 31.84 33.62 -11.14
CA MET A 10 32.10 34.70 -12.08
C MET A 10 30.79 35.42 -12.43
N TRP A 11 30.81 36.75 -12.37
CA TRP A 11 29.71 37.58 -12.82
C TRP A 11 29.75 37.79 -14.33
N ASN A 12 28.69 37.38 -15.03
CA ASN A 12 28.55 37.55 -16.48
C ASN A 12 27.83 38.85 -16.90
N GLY A 13 27.38 39.67 -15.94
CA GLY A 13 26.57 40.88 -16.20
C GLY A 13 25.09 40.74 -15.83
N THR A 14 24.60 39.52 -15.60
CA THR A 14 23.18 39.24 -15.28
C THR A 14 23.03 38.25 -14.12
N GLU A 15 23.92 37.27 -14.01
CA GLU A 15 23.91 36.25 -12.94
C GLU A 15 25.33 35.76 -12.60
N TRP A 16 25.43 35.09 -11.45
CA TRP A 16 26.67 34.43 -11.01
C TRP A 16 26.72 33.01 -11.57
N ILE A 17 27.76 32.71 -12.35
CA ILE A 17 28.00 31.38 -12.92
C ILE A 17 29.26 30.75 -12.32
N PRO A 18 29.33 29.41 -12.16
CA PRO A 18 30.51 28.76 -11.60
C PRO A 18 31.74 29.04 -12.47
N ALA A 19 32.82 29.55 -11.86
CA ALA A 19 34.02 29.96 -12.58
C ALA A 19 34.74 28.77 -13.25
N ASN A 20 34.54 27.55 -12.73
CA ASN A 20 35.24 26.33 -13.17
C ASN A 20 34.34 25.38 -13.99
N GLN A 21 33.58 25.90 -14.95
CA GLN A 21 32.95 25.04 -15.97
C GLN A 21 33.97 24.62 -17.04
N PRO A 22 34.04 23.33 -17.43
CA PRO A 22 34.76 22.93 -18.65
C PRO A 22 34.09 23.60 -19.87
N PRO A 23 34.86 24.01 -20.89
CA PRO A 23 34.40 24.93 -21.92
C PRO A 23 33.20 24.37 -22.69
N VAL A 24 32.06 25.04 -22.57
CA VAL A 24 30.89 24.81 -23.41
C VAL A 24 31.24 25.32 -24.81
N SER A 25 31.42 24.40 -25.75
CA SER A 25 31.70 24.76 -27.15
C SER A 25 30.44 25.38 -27.77
N VAL A 26 30.41 26.71 -27.82
CA VAL A 26 29.52 27.49 -28.70
C VAL A 26 30.36 28.53 -29.44
N ALA A 27 30.45 28.30 -30.75
CA ALA A 27 30.91 29.10 -31.88
C ALA A 27 31.67 30.44 -31.64
N GLN A 28 32.88 30.47 -32.22
CA GLN A 28 33.68 31.66 -32.62
C GLN A 28 32.85 32.78 -33.29
N PRO A 29 33.30 34.05 -33.17
CA PRO A 29 34.33 34.57 -34.07
C PRO A 29 35.66 34.95 -33.37
N GLN A 30 36.78 34.59 -34.02
CA GLN A 30 38.18 35.00 -33.75
C GLN A 30 38.38 36.53 -33.95
N PRO A 31 39.55 37.17 -33.66
CA PRO A 31 40.86 36.64 -33.19
C PRO A 31 41.50 37.46 -32.03
N THR A 32 42.61 37.10 -31.36
CA THR A 32 44.01 37.07 -31.82
C THR A 32 44.91 36.86 -30.57
N VAL A 33 45.88 35.90 -30.59
CA VAL A 33 47.28 36.02 -30.04
C VAL A 33 47.43 36.08 -28.48
N VAL A 34 48.32 35.39 -27.73
CA VAL A 34 49.54 34.59 -27.95
C VAL A 34 50.05 34.03 -26.59
N HIS A 35 50.56 32.79 -26.57
CA HIS A 35 51.62 32.17 -25.70
C HIS A 35 51.38 32.10 -24.16
N ALA A 36 51.28 30.95 -23.48
CA ALA A 36 52.27 29.87 -23.19
C ALA A 36 53.46 30.32 -22.28
N PRO A 37 54.10 29.46 -21.46
CA PRO A 37 53.60 28.31 -20.66
C PRO A 37 54.38 28.01 -19.32
N VAL A 38 53.92 26.98 -18.57
CA VAL A 38 54.59 26.06 -17.59
C VAL A 38 55.38 26.58 -16.37
N GLN A 39 55.15 25.96 -15.18
CA GLN A 39 56.16 25.14 -14.47
C GLN A 39 55.63 24.50 -13.16
N GLN A 40 55.63 23.16 -13.12
CA GLN A 40 56.39 22.28 -12.19
C GLN A 40 55.93 22.29 -10.73
N ALA A 41 55.30 21.23 -10.24
CA ALA A 41 55.91 20.00 -9.68
C ALA A 41 55.54 19.97 -8.18
N THR A 42 54.99 18.91 -7.59
CA THR A 42 55.73 17.81 -6.95
C THR A 42 54.67 17.06 -6.12
N ALA A 43 54.31 15.84 -6.53
CA ALA A 43 54.59 14.58 -5.85
C ALA A 43 53.74 14.23 -4.60
N THR A 44 53.09 13.07 -4.75
CA THR A 44 53.00 11.96 -3.77
C THR A 44 51.78 11.83 -2.86
N ILE A 45 51.32 10.58 -2.85
CA ILE A 45 50.49 9.86 -1.86
C ILE A 45 48.98 10.01 -2.01
N SER A 46 48.40 9.08 -2.78
CA SER A 46 47.01 8.66 -2.69
C SER A 46 46.77 7.92 -1.36
N PRO A 47 45.79 8.32 -0.55
CA PRO A 47 44.95 7.38 0.15
C PRO A 47 43.75 7.07 -0.73
N GLN A 48 43.62 5.81 -1.15
CA GLN A 48 42.36 5.28 -1.64
C GLN A 48 41.34 5.34 -0.49
N THR A 49 40.54 6.40 -0.45
CA THR A 49 39.29 6.41 0.32
C THR A 49 38.13 6.30 -0.66
N THR A 50 37.66 5.06 -0.76
CA THR A 50 36.29 4.64 -1.00
C THR A 50 35.35 5.79 -1.37
N VAL A 51 35.05 5.92 -2.66
CA VAL A 51 34.03 6.81 -3.18
C VAL A 51 32.69 6.39 -2.58
N PHE A 52 32.28 7.07 -1.50
CA PHE A 52 30.87 7.13 -1.13
C PHE A 52 30.21 7.96 -2.24
N LEU A 53 29.46 7.30 -3.12
CA LEU A 53 28.58 7.96 -4.06
C LEU A 53 27.32 8.38 -3.30
N PRO A 54 26.99 9.68 -3.15
CA PRO A 54 25.61 10.10 -3.07
C PRO A 54 25.22 10.63 -4.44
N ASN A 55 25.05 9.75 -5.42
CA ASN A 55 24.27 10.09 -6.60
C ASN A 55 23.04 9.18 -6.69
N MET A 56 22.22 9.22 -5.63
CA MET A 56 20.96 8.47 -5.55
C MET A 56 19.77 9.36 -5.18
N ALA A 57 19.85 10.68 -5.38
CA ALA A 57 18.80 11.60 -4.95
C ALA A 57 18.08 12.37 -6.08
N ALA A 58 18.43 12.14 -7.35
CA ALA A 58 17.94 12.94 -8.47
C ALA A 58 17.22 12.13 -9.57
N VAL A 59 16.62 10.99 -9.21
CA VAL A 59 15.64 10.29 -10.05
C VAL A 59 14.58 9.79 -9.08
N GLU A 60 13.40 10.43 -8.97
CA GLU A 60 12.12 9.74 -8.65
C GLU A 60 10.88 10.61 -8.32
N GLU A 61 10.88 11.95 -8.42
CA GLU A 61 9.73 12.72 -7.91
C GLU A 61 8.39 12.57 -8.70
N SER A 62 8.40 12.13 -9.96
CA SER A 62 7.16 12.06 -10.76
C SER A 62 6.38 10.74 -10.64
N LYS A 63 7.04 9.63 -10.27
CA LYS A 63 6.44 8.29 -10.33
C LYS A 63 5.53 7.97 -9.13
N ARG A 64 5.68 8.73 -8.04
CA ARG A 64 5.03 8.42 -6.75
C ARG A 64 3.54 8.77 -6.70
N LYS A 65 3.09 9.72 -7.51
CA LYS A 65 1.66 10.14 -7.57
C LYS A 65 0.70 9.03 -8.04
N VAL A 66 1.20 8.05 -8.80
CA VAL A 66 0.38 6.95 -9.32
C VAL A 66 0.28 5.79 -8.32
N VAL A 67 1.22 5.66 -7.39
CA VAL A 67 1.32 4.50 -6.47
C VAL A 67 0.08 4.34 -5.60
N PRO A 68 -0.50 5.39 -4.99
CA PRO A 68 -1.73 5.25 -4.20
C PRO A 68 -2.93 4.77 -5.02
N TRP A 69 -3.02 5.18 -6.29
CA TRP A 69 -4.08 4.76 -7.22
C TRP A 69 -3.97 3.29 -7.59
N ILE A 70 -2.75 2.75 -7.70
CA ILE A 70 -2.53 1.32 -7.91
C ILE A 70 -3.10 0.53 -6.73
N GLY A 71 -2.92 1.01 -5.49
CA GLY A 71 -3.52 0.40 -4.30
C GLY A 71 -5.05 0.33 -4.39
N VAL A 72 -5.70 1.41 -4.82
CA VAL A 72 -7.16 1.41 -5.04
C VAL A 72 -7.57 0.43 -6.14
N GLY A 73 -6.85 0.44 -7.27
CA GLY A 73 -7.11 -0.46 -8.38
C GLY A 73 -6.96 -1.94 -8.00
N LEU A 74 -5.96 -2.26 -7.17
CA LEU A 74 -5.74 -3.60 -6.66
C LEU A 74 -6.89 -4.10 -5.77
N ILE A 75 -7.52 -3.22 -4.98
CA ILE A 75 -8.70 -3.61 -4.19
C ILE A 75 -9.89 -3.92 -5.10
N PHE A 76 -10.16 -3.11 -6.12
CA PHE A 76 -11.23 -3.45 -7.07
C PHE A 76 -10.93 -4.73 -7.86
N PHE A 77 -9.67 -4.90 -8.27
CA PHE A 77 -9.21 -6.13 -8.91
C PHE A 77 -9.35 -7.34 -7.98
N SER A 78 -9.10 -7.17 -6.68
CA SER A 78 -9.19 -8.25 -5.71
C SER A 78 -10.59 -8.83 -5.63
N VAL A 79 -11.64 -7.99 -5.69
CA VAL A 79 -13.05 -8.42 -5.65
C VAL A 79 -13.43 -9.35 -6.80
N LEU A 80 -12.75 -9.25 -7.94
CA LEU A 80 -12.92 -10.16 -9.08
C LEU A 80 -12.28 -11.53 -8.85
N MET A 81 -11.39 -11.65 -7.87
CA MET A 81 -10.64 -12.84 -7.55
C MET A 81 -11.35 -13.68 -6.47
N PRO A 82 -10.98 -14.97 -6.32
CA PRO A 82 -11.47 -15.84 -5.24
C PRO A 82 -11.23 -15.26 -3.84
N TYR A 83 -12.28 -15.04 -3.06
CA TYR A 83 -12.20 -14.66 -1.64
C TYR A 83 -12.31 -15.87 -0.72
N VAL A 84 -13.17 -16.82 -1.09
CA VAL A 84 -13.33 -18.10 -0.39
C VAL A 84 -12.93 -19.21 -1.36
N SER A 85 -12.12 -20.16 -0.89
CA SER A 85 -11.62 -21.29 -1.68
C SER A 85 -11.69 -22.56 -0.84
N VAL A 86 -12.54 -23.49 -1.24
CA VAL A 86 -12.81 -24.75 -0.53
C VAL A 86 -12.67 -25.91 -1.50
N PHE A 87 -11.66 -26.76 -1.29
CA PHE A 87 -11.42 -27.99 -2.09
C PHE A 87 -11.48 -27.78 -3.63
N GLY A 88 -10.98 -26.64 -4.12
CA GLY A 88 -10.95 -26.32 -5.55
C GLY A 88 -12.19 -25.60 -6.08
N PHE A 89 -13.24 -25.46 -5.26
CA PHE A 89 -14.35 -24.54 -5.51
C PHE A 89 -14.01 -23.17 -4.95
N SER A 90 -14.24 -22.12 -5.72
CA SER A 90 -13.96 -20.75 -5.31
C SER A 90 -15.17 -19.86 -5.48
N VAL A 91 -15.39 -18.98 -4.49
CA VAL A 91 -16.38 -17.91 -4.55
C VAL A 91 -15.62 -16.59 -4.66
N SER A 92 -15.94 -15.78 -5.68
CA SER A 92 -15.31 -14.47 -5.86
C SER A 92 -15.85 -13.45 -4.86
N GLY A 93 -15.13 -12.35 -4.68
CA GLY A 93 -15.63 -11.23 -3.87
C GLY A 93 -16.91 -10.62 -4.44
N LEU A 94 -17.09 -10.61 -5.77
CA LEU A 94 -18.32 -10.14 -6.41
C LEU A 94 -19.52 -11.06 -6.13
N ASP A 95 -19.33 -12.37 -6.23
CA ASP A 95 -20.39 -13.34 -5.95
C ASP A 95 -20.82 -13.24 -4.48
N LEU A 96 -19.85 -13.04 -3.59
CA LEU A 96 -20.08 -12.83 -2.17
C LEU A 96 -20.83 -11.53 -1.88
N LEU A 97 -20.54 -10.44 -2.61
CA LEU A 97 -21.32 -9.21 -2.55
C LEU A 97 -22.77 -9.41 -3.00
N GLY A 98 -22.98 -10.15 -4.09
CA GLY A 98 -24.31 -10.52 -4.56
C GLY A 98 -25.08 -11.33 -3.51
N LEU A 99 -24.44 -12.36 -2.95
CA LEU A 99 -25.02 -13.19 -1.90
C LEU A 99 -25.43 -12.36 -0.67
N ILE A 100 -24.61 -11.40 -0.25
CA ILE A 100 -24.94 -10.52 0.87
C ILE A 100 -26.11 -9.58 0.53
N GLY A 101 -26.14 -9.05 -0.70
CA GLY A 101 -27.25 -8.25 -1.20
C GLY A 101 -28.58 -9.01 -1.14
N ASP A 102 -28.60 -10.22 -1.70
CA ASP A 102 -29.78 -11.11 -1.70
C ASP A 102 -30.20 -11.47 -0.27
N ALA A 103 -29.24 -11.73 0.63
CA ALA A 103 -29.54 -12.02 2.03
C ALA A 103 -30.15 -10.83 2.78
N ILE A 104 -29.68 -9.60 2.50
CA ILE A 104 -30.26 -8.38 3.08
C ILE A 104 -31.66 -8.16 2.54
N GLU A 105 -31.89 -8.32 1.23
CA GLU A 105 -33.20 -8.20 0.60
C GLU A 105 -34.20 -9.19 1.23
N ALA A 106 -33.82 -10.48 1.32
CA ALA A 106 -34.64 -11.50 1.96
C ALA A 106 -34.92 -11.19 3.44
N SER A 107 -33.97 -10.61 4.18
CA SER A 107 -34.19 -10.20 5.57
C SER A 107 -35.13 -9.01 5.70
N SER A 108 -35.15 -8.12 4.70
CA SER A 108 -36.00 -6.92 4.70
C SER A 108 -37.47 -7.24 4.42
N ASP A 109 -37.75 -8.27 3.61
CA ASP A 109 -39.10 -8.76 3.34
C ASP A 109 -39.74 -9.46 4.56
N LEU A 110 -38.91 -9.98 5.48
CA LEU A 110 -39.34 -10.62 6.72
C LEU A 110 -39.49 -9.62 7.89
N GLY A 111 -39.23 -8.32 7.67
CA GLY A 111 -39.27 -7.26 8.69
C GLY A 111 -40.66 -6.91 9.25
N GLY A 112 -41.65 -7.78 9.08
CA GLY A 112 -43.06 -7.56 9.43
C GLY A 112 -43.60 -8.39 10.59
N GLU A 113 -42.78 -9.10 11.37
CA GLU A 113 -43.29 -9.85 12.53
C GLU A 113 -42.43 -9.68 13.79
N SER A 114 -42.89 -8.78 14.68
CA SER A 114 -42.58 -8.85 16.09
C SER A 114 -43.37 -10.01 16.71
N GLY A 115 -42.75 -11.19 16.78
CA GLY A 115 -43.34 -12.38 17.41
C GLY A 115 -42.35 -13.02 18.38
N GLY A 116 -42.56 -12.79 19.68
CA GLY A 116 -41.77 -13.42 20.74
C GLY A 116 -42.14 -14.88 20.98
N GLY A 117 -41.18 -15.60 21.58
CA GLY A 117 -41.44 -16.76 22.44
C GLY A 117 -41.18 -18.13 21.81
N GLY A 118 -40.10 -18.77 22.26
CA GLY A 118 -39.85 -20.20 22.05
C GLY A 118 -38.70 -20.66 22.93
N GLY A 119 -39.01 -21.02 24.18
CA GLY A 119 -38.05 -21.55 25.14
C GLY A 119 -37.47 -22.88 24.67
N GLY A 120 -36.15 -23.00 24.77
CA GLY A 120 -35.43 -24.26 24.72
C GLY A 120 -34.61 -24.40 26.00
N GLU A 121 -35.16 -25.14 26.97
CA GLU A 121 -34.37 -25.72 28.05
C GLU A 121 -33.42 -26.76 27.45
N GLY A 122 -32.12 -26.57 27.66
CA GLY A 122 -31.08 -27.51 27.27
C GLY A 122 -29.79 -27.12 27.99
N GLY A 123 -29.64 -27.61 29.22
CA GLY A 123 -28.53 -27.29 30.11
C GLY A 123 -27.16 -27.71 29.58
N GLY A 124 -26.15 -26.90 29.91
CA GLY A 124 -24.74 -27.15 29.67
C GLY A 124 -24.01 -25.84 29.38
N ASP A 125 -23.31 -25.30 30.38
CA ASP A 125 -22.34 -24.19 30.33
C ASP A 125 -22.54 -23.16 29.20
N SER A 126 -23.30 -22.09 29.48
CA SER A 126 -23.56 -20.99 28.54
C SER A 126 -22.35 -20.05 28.40
N GLY A 127 -21.14 -20.60 28.37
CA GLY A 127 -19.97 -19.96 27.81
C GLY A 127 -19.86 -20.44 26.37
N PHE A 128 -20.20 -19.59 25.42
CA PHE A 128 -19.84 -19.78 24.01
C PHE A 128 -18.41 -20.35 23.93
N ASP A 129 -18.24 -21.54 23.33
CA ASP A 129 -16.91 -22.12 23.14
C ASP A 129 -16.07 -21.08 22.41
N PHE A 130 -14.97 -20.67 23.05
CA PHE A 130 -14.13 -19.60 22.57
C PHE A 130 -13.61 -19.92 21.16
N GLY A 131 -13.29 -21.19 20.88
CA GLY A 131 -12.84 -21.63 19.56
C GLY A 131 -13.92 -21.46 18.49
N ILE A 132 -15.11 -21.99 18.73
CA ILE A 132 -16.27 -21.86 17.82
C ILE A 132 -16.63 -20.39 17.61
N THR A 133 -16.59 -19.57 18.66
CA THR A 133 -16.93 -18.15 18.60
C THR A 133 -15.96 -17.38 17.72
N MET A 134 -14.65 -17.59 17.94
CA MET A 134 -13.63 -16.96 17.11
C MET A 134 -13.69 -17.46 15.66
N PHE A 135 -14.03 -18.73 15.44
CA PHE A 135 -14.26 -19.27 14.11
C PHE A 135 -15.42 -18.57 13.40
N VAL A 136 -16.57 -18.40 14.06
CA VAL A 136 -17.74 -17.68 13.50
C VAL A 136 -17.40 -16.21 13.23
N ILE A 137 -16.69 -15.54 14.15
CA ILE A 137 -16.23 -14.16 13.95
C ILE A 137 -15.32 -14.08 12.71
N ALA A 138 -14.33 -14.97 12.60
CA ALA A 138 -13.43 -14.99 11.45
C ALA A 138 -14.17 -15.27 10.14
N ALA A 139 -15.15 -16.19 10.14
CA ALA A 139 -15.97 -16.49 8.98
C ALA A 139 -16.83 -15.28 8.56
N ALA A 140 -17.45 -14.61 9.52
CA ALA A 140 -18.23 -13.39 9.28
C ALA A 140 -17.34 -12.26 8.73
N MET A 141 -16.13 -12.10 9.27
CA MET A 141 -15.14 -11.16 8.73
C MET A 141 -14.73 -11.52 7.30
N LEU A 142 -14.47 -12.80 6.99
CA LEU A 142 -14.14 -13.23 5.63
C LEU A 142 -15.28 -12.90 4.66
N VAL A 143 -16.53 -13.22 5.04
CA VAL A 143 -17.72 -12.94 4.23
C VAL A 143 -17.94 -11.45 4.02
N LEU A 144 -17.80 -10.62 5.05
CA LEU A 144 -17.99 -9.16 4.96
C LEU A 144 -16.82 -8.42 4.33
N SER A 145 -15.67 -9.08 4.16
CA SER A 145 -14.44 -8.43 3.70
C SER A 145 -14.55 -7.71 2.35
N PRO A 146 -15.25 -8.22 1.31
CA PRO A 146 -15.39 -7.48 0.06
C PRO A 146 -16.07 -6.13 0.27
N ILE A 147 -17.10 -6.05 1.11
CA ILE A 147 -17.80 -4.80 1.45
C ILE A 147 -16.85 -3.83 2.13
N VAL A 148 -16.17 -4.30 3.18
CA VAL A 148 -15.24 -3.48 3.96
C VAL A 148 -14.11 -2.96 3.06
N TYR A 149 -13.59 -3.79 2.16
CA TYR A 149 -12.50 -3.42 1.27
C TYR A 149 -12.95 -2.44 0.20
N VAL A 150 -14.10 -2.66 -0.44
CA VAL A 150 -14.69 -1.71 -1.40
C VAL A 150 -14.97 -0.36 -0.75
N LEU A 151 -15.55 -0.32 0.45
CA LEU A 151 -15.75 0.93 1.20
C LEU A 151 -14.42 1.63 1.47
N SER A 152 -13.40 0.89 1.89
CA SER A 152 -12.06 1.46 2.09
C SER A 152 -11.47 2.02 0.79
N ALA A 153 -11.67 1.35 -0.36
CA ALA A 153 -11.20 1.82 -1.66
C ALA A 153 -11.93 3.10 -2.10
N ILE A 154 -13.25 3.20 -1.87
CA ILE A 154 -14.04 4.40 -2.17
C ILE A 154 -13.56 5.57 -1.32
N ILE A 155 -13.39 5.39 -0.02
CA ILE A 155 -12.89 6.44 0.88
C ILE A 155 -11.47 6.85 0.47
N ALA A 156 -10.61 5.89 0.13
CA ALA A 156 -9.26 6.18 -0.36
C ALA A 156 -9.27 6.99 -1.66
N CYS A 157 -10.15 6.65 -2.61
CA CYS A 157 -10.37 7.40 -3.84
C CYS A 157 -10.64 8.89 -3.55
N VAL A 158 -11.56 9.17 -2.61
CA VAL A 158 -11.90 10.55 -2.22
C VAL A 158 -10.73 11.24 -1.52
N LEU A 159 -10.01 10.55 -0.62
CA LEU A 159 -8.86 11.12 0.07
C LEU A 159 -7.72 11.46 -0.88
N ILE A 160 -7.38 10.55 -1.80
CA ILE A 160 -6.36 10.78 -2.83
C ILE A 160 -6.78 11.93 -3.75
N GLY A 161 -8.04 11.96 -4.21
CA GLY A 161 -8.57 13.03 -5.04
C GLY A 161 -8.55 14.40 -4.35
N THR A 162 -8.73 14.44 -3.04
CA THR A 162 -8.66 15.66 -2.21
C THR A 162 -7.27 15.95 -1.64
N LYS A 163 -6.24 15.17 -2.03
CA LYS A 163 -4.86 15.27 -1.53
C LYS A 163 -4.74 15.18 0.01
N LYS A 164 -5.65 14.43 0.64
CA LYS A 164 -5.63 14.14 2.08
C LYS A 164 -4.92 12.82 2.34
N SER A 165 -4.26 12.73 3.50
CA SER A 165 -3.54 11.54 3.95
C SER A 165 -4.46 10.31 4.03
N THR A 166 -4.08 9.24 3.36
CA THR A 166 -4.72 7.91 3.43
C THR A 166 -4.12 7.00 4.50
N LYS A 167 -3.12 7.45 5.27
CA LYS A 167 -2.38 6.61 6.22
C LYS A 167 -3.27 6.02 7.31
N VAL A 168 -4.17 6.82 7.88
CA VAL A 168 -5.10 6.36 8.92
C VAL A 168 -6.04 5.29 8.38
N LEU A 169 -6.53 5.46 7.16
CA LEU A 169 -7.39 4.49 6.49
C LEU A 169 -6.64 3.18 6.21
N ALA A 170 -5.37 3.26 5.79
CA ALA A 170 -4.51 2.09 5.60
C ALA A 170 -4.34 1.31 6.91
N ILE A 171 -4.05 2.01 8.02
CA ILE A 171 -3.93 1.40 9.35
C ILE A 171 -5.24 0.72 9.76
N LEU A 172 -6.39 1.36 9.54
CA LEU A 172 -7.69 0.79 9.88
C LEU A 172 -7.96 -0.49 9.06
N HIS A 173 -7.65 -0.47 7.76
CA HIS A 173 -7.79 -1.63 6.89
C HIS A 173 -6.87 -2.78 7.33
N PHE A 174 -5.60 -2.49 7.63
CA PHE A 174 -4.68 -3.49 8.18
C PHE A 174 -5.11 -3.99 9.56
N GLY A 175 -5.75 -3.14 10.37
CA GLY A 175 -6.35 -3.54 11.63
C GLY A 175 -7.46 -4.57 11.42
N TYR A 176 -8.33 -4.39 10.43
CA TYR A 176 -9.34 -5.38 10.06
C TYR A 176 -8.71 -6.71 9.61
N PHE A 177 -7.70 -6.65 8.74
CA PHE A 177 -6.97 -7.85 8.30
C PHE A 177 -6.25 -8.56 9.45
N GLY A 178 -5.60 -7.81 10.34
CA GLY A 178 -4.92 -8.35 11.52
C GLY A 178 -5.88 -8.99 12.51
N LEU A 179 -7.03 -8.35 12.77
CA LEU A 179 -8.10 -8.92 13.58
C LEU A 179 -8.64 -10.22 12.99
N PHE A 180 -8.82 -10.28 11.67
CA PHE A 180 -9.19 -11.52 10.99
C PHE A 180 -8.15 -12.62 11.23
N LEU A 181 -6.85 -12.33 11.07
CA LEU A 181 -5.81 -13.34 11.30
C LEU A 181 -5.81 -13.84 12.74
N ILE A 182 -5.96 -12.94 13.72
CA ILE A 182 -6.02 -13.31 15.14
C ILE A 182 -7.25 -14.19 15.40
N ALA A 183 -8.44 -13.76 14.96
CA ALA A 183 -9.67 -14.52 15.12
C ALA A 183 -9.58 -15.89 14.43
N SER A 184 -8.94 -15.96 13.27
CA SER A 184 -8.80 -17.18 12.49
C SER A 184 -7.80 -18.17 13.09
N VAL A 185 -6.70 -17.68 13.69
CA VAL A 185 -5.73 -18.54 14.39
C VAL A 185 -6.30 -19.06 15.71
N LEU A 186 -7.06 -18.23 16.43
CA LEU A 186 -7.70 -18.62 17.69
C LEU A 186 -8.98 -19.45 17.48
N GLY A 187 -9.63 -19.27 16.34
CA GLY A 187 -10.85 -19.95 15.95
C GLY A 187 -10.58 -21.21 15.15
N ALA A 188 -10.44 -22.33 15.86
CA ALA A 188 -10.38 -23.66 15.28
C ALA A 188 -11.59 -24.48 15.73
N VAL A 189 -12.12 -25.29 14.82
CA VAL A 189 -13.17 -26.26 15.10
C VAL A 189 -12.65 -27.64 14.73
N ASP A 190 -12.66 -28.57 15.68
CA ASP A 190 -12.38 -29.98 15.41
C ASP A 190 -13.56 -30.58 14.63
N LEU A 191 -13.33 -30.91 13.37
CA LEU A 191 -14.28 -31.61 12.53
C LEU A 191 -13.61 -32.89 12.01
N LEU A 192 -14.14 -34.04 12.43
CA LEU A 192 -13.64 -35.36 12.05
C LEU A 192 -12.19 -35.64 12.49
N GLY A 193 -11.70 -34.99 13.56
CA GLY A 193 -10.35 -35.15 14.09
C GLY A 193 -9.32 -34.21 13.45
N GLU A 194 -9.77 -33.24 12.65
CA GLU A 194 -8.92 -32.23 12.01
C GLU A 194 -9.32 -30.82 12.49
N ASP A 195 -8.32 -30.03 12.88
CA ASP A 195 -8.52 -28.64 13.30
C ASP A 195 -8.76 -27.73 12.09
N LEU A 196 -10.03 -27.44 11.80
CA LEU A 196 -10.41 -26.53 10.73
C LEU A 196 -10.39 -25.08 11.21
N SER A 197 -9.57 -24.27 10.55
CA SER A 197 -9.54 -22.81 10.71
C SER A 197 -10.09 -22.15 9.46
N VAL A 198 -10.75 -21.00 9.64
CA VAL A 198 -11.22 -20.16 8.54
C VAL A 198 -10.09 -19.77 7.58
N LEU A 199 -8.84 -19.71 8.07
CA LEU A 199 -7.67 -19.39 7.27
C LEU A 199 -7.47 -20.38 6.11
N GLY A 200 -7.86 -21.65 6.30
CA GLY A 200 -7.80 -22.69 5.28
C GLY A 200 -8.77 -22.47 4.11
N PHE A 201 -9.79 -21.63 4.30
CA PHE A 201 -10.78 -21.31 3.28
C PHE A 201 -10.49 -19.99 2.56
N VAL A 202 -9.42 -19.27 2.92
CA VAL A 202 -9.14 -17.95 2.37
C VAL A 202 -8.56 -18.06 0.96
N GLY A 203 -9.17 -17.33 0.02
CA GLY A 203 -8.71 -17.21 -1.36
C GLY A 203 -7.72 -16.07 -1.58
N ILE A 204 -7.06 -16.08 -2.75
CA ILE A 204 -6.03 -15.10 -3.11
C ILE A 204 -6.56 -13.66 -3.17
N GLY A 205 -7.82 -13.47 -3.56
CA GLY A 205 -8.49 -12.18 -3.63
C GLY A 205 -8.56 -11.49 -2.28
N PHE A 206 -8.79 -12.25 -1.20
CA PHE A 206 -8.75 -11.71 0.14
C PHE A 206 -7.38 -11.09 0.44
N TYR A 207 -6.29 -11.85 0.27
CA TYR A 207 -4.93 -11.37 0.55
C TYR A 207 -4.51 -10.18 -0.33
N VAL A 208 -4.82 -10.21 -1.63
CA VAL A 208 -4.53 -9.08 -2.53
C VAL A 208 -5.25 -7.82 -2.06
N GLY A 209 -6.53 -7.94 -1.69
CA GLY A 209 -7.31 -6.83 -1.15
C GLY A 209 -6.75 -6.32 0.18
N SER A 210 -6.40 -7.22 1.09
CA SER A 210 -5.86 -6.89 2.42
C SER A 210 -4.53 -6.15 2.37
N LEU A 211 -3.66 -6.49 1.42
CA LEU A 211 -2.30 -5.96 1.32
C LEU A 211 -2.18 -4.72 0.41
N ALA A 212 -3.15 -4.49 -0.48
CA ALA A 212 -3.17 -3.36 -1.40
C ALA A 212 -3.02 -1.98 -0.72
N PRO A 213 -3.61 -1.71 0.46
CA PRO A 213 -3.39 -0.46 1.21
C PRO A 213 -1.94 -0.20 1.60
N GLY A 214 -1.04 -1.18 1.53
CA GLY A 214 0.39 -0.99 1.77
C GLY A 214 0.99 0.09 0.85
N LEU A 215 0.46 0.22 -0.36
CA LEU A 215 0.88 1.24 -1.32
C LEU A 215 0.47 2.67 -0.90
N TRP A 216 -0.48 2.82 0.04
CA TRP A 216 -0.88 4.13 0.56
C TRP A 216 0.13 4.72 1.56
N PHE A 217 1.11 3.94 2.00
CA PHE A 217 2.26 4.44 2.78
C PHE A 217 3.38 5.00 1.90
N VAL A 218 3.37 4.65 0.60
CA VAL A 218 4.37 5.11 -0.35
C VAL A 218 3.97 6.50 -0.85
N ASP A 219 4.54 7.50 -0.18
CA ASP A 219 4.60 8.93 -0.52
C ASP A 219 3.25 9.60 -0.91
N GLN A 220 2.63 10.21 0.10
CA GLN A 220 1.61 11.27 -0.03
C GLN A 220 2.11 12.55 0.64
#